data_AF-A0A0R2QUH3-F1
#
_entry.id   AF-A0A0R2QUH3-F1
#
_cell.length_a   1.000
_cell.length_b   1.000
_cell.length_c   1.000
_cell.angle_alpha   90.00
_cell.angle_beta   90.00
_cell.angle_gamma   90.00
#
_symmetry.space_group_name_H-M   'P 1'
#
loop_
_entity.id
_entity.type
_entity.pdbx_description
1 polymer ?
#
loop_
_entity_poly.entity_id
_entity_poly.type
_entity_poly.pdbx_seq_one_letter_code
_entity_poly.pdbx_strand_id
1 'polypeptide(L)'
;MLSARLGFLRKVCASVFFGALIFTSTSCATTINLAAPTTLAQPAVTTLPTGTVTELFGQMKSTLSELSLAITNEDKSRAKTTLATVLNIWGALQPQILAGGGETVDQTVEDMQRIIDLASSSVQRTRPADADKALRFLDLVIQSQQ
;
A
#
# COMPACT_ATOMS: atom_id res chain seq x y z
N MET A 1 32.99 26.20 -23.50
CA MET A 1 34.01 25.58 -24.37
C MET A 1 35.00 24.82 -23.50
N LEU A 2 35.23 23.55 -23.82
CA LEU A 2 36.36 22.65 -23.50
C LEU A 2 37.11 22.87 -22.16
N SER A 3 37.01 21.93 -21.20
CA SER A 3 37.82 20.70 -21.11
C SER A 3 39.28 20.96 -20.71
N ALA A 4 39.70 20.45 -19.53
CA ALA A 4 40.84 19.52 -19.42
C ALA A 4 41.21 19.23 -17.95
N ARG A 5 41.52 17.95 -17.72
CA ARG A 5 41.97 17.30 -16.48
C ARG A 5 43.49 17.42 -16.28
N LEU A 6 43.96 16.76 -15.20
CA LEU A 6 45.33 16.42 -14.79
C LEU A 6 46.03 17.56 -14.05
N GLY A 7 46.56 17.40 -12.84
CA GLY A 7 46.96 16.21 -12.11
C GLY A 7 48.32 16.53 -11.51
N PHE A 8 48.48 16.50 -10.19
CA PHE A 8 49.82 16.55 -9.61
C PHE A 8 49.89 15.78 -8.29
N LEU A 9 50.47 14.59 -8.43
CA LEU A 9 51.06 13.74 -7.41
C LEU A 9 51.88 14.55 -6.39
N ARG A 10 51.78 14.22 -5.10
CA ARG A 10 52.91 14.47 -4.19
C ARG A 10 53.05 13.42 -3.09
N LYS A 11 54.12 12.64 -3.30
CA LYS A 11 55.07 12.08 -2.32
C LYS A 11 54.58 10.98 -1.36
N VAL A 12 54.81 9.77 -1.86
CA VAL A 12 55.03 8.52 -1.11
C VAL A 12 56.27 8.66 -0.24
N CYS A 13 56.14 8.39 1.06
CA CYS A 13 57.27 8.14 1.96
C CYS A 13 57.33 6.63 2.23
N ALA A 14 58.46 6.04 1.86
CA ALA A 14 58.73 4.61 1.91
C ALA A 14 59.17 4.18 3.31
N SER A 15 58.64 3.05 3.78
CA SER A 15 59.27 2.21 4.80
C SER A 15 58.96 0.75 4.50
N VAL A 16 60.00 0.01 4.12
CA VAL A 16 60.00 -1.44 3.91
C VAL A 16 60.36 -2.10 5.24
N PHE A 17 59.53 -3.04 5.72
CA PHE A 17 59.95 -4.04 6.69
C PHE A 17 59.54 -5.43 6.19
N PHE A 18 60.56 -6.26 6.02
CA PHE A 18 60.50 -7.68 5.72
C PHE A 18 59.81 -8.45 6.85
N GLY A 19 58.94 -9.40 6.50
CA GLY A 19 58.38 -10.35 7.46
C GLY A 19 57.51 -11.40 6.76
N ALA A 20 58.12 -12.52 6.37
CA ALA A 20 57.42 -13.70 5.88
C ALA A 20 56.73 -14.44 7.04
N LEU A 21 55.43 -14.76 6.92
CA LEU A 21 54.78 -15.80 7.73
C LEU A 21 53.60 -16.44 6.98
N ILE A 22 53.39 -17.71 7.30
CA ILE A 22 52.77 -18.79 6.54
C ILE A 22 51.24 -18.87 6.74
N PHE A 23 50.57 -19.36 5.69
CA PHE A 23 49.25 -19.99 5.57
C PHE A 23 48.54 -20.44 6.87
N THR A 24 47.26 -20.11 7.02
CA THR A 24 46.16 -21.03 7.42
C THR A 24 44.80 -20.32 7.27
N SER A 25 44.08 -20.58 6.17
CA SER A 25 42.66 -20.23 6.07
C SER A 25 41.84 -21.24 6.87
N THR A 26 41.38 -20.85 8.05
CA THR A 26 40.38 -21.62 8.80
C THR A 26 39.04 -21.55 8.04
N SER A 27 38.63 -22.66 7.44
CA SER A 27 37.28 -22.79 6.88
C SER A 27 36.34 -23.11 8.04
N CYS A 28 35.55 -22.13 8.49
CA CYS A 28 34.42 -22.39 9.37
C CYS A 28 33.40 -23.26 8.60
N ALA A 29 33.37 -24.56 8.89
CA ALA A 29 32.31 -25.42 8.41
C ALA A 29 30.98 -24.94 9.01
N THR A 30 30.12 -24.35 8.19
CA THR A 30 28.76 -24.00 8.59
C THR A 30 27.91 -25.26 8.51
N THR A 31 27.66 -25.89 9.66
CA THR A 31 26.64 -26.95 9.76
C THR A 31 25.26 -26.30 9.65
N ILE A 32 24.59 -26.48 8.53
CA ILE A 32 23.18 -26.09 8.37
C ILE A 32 22.34 -27.14 9.11
N ASN A 33 21.79 -26.77 10.26
CA ASN A 33 20.81 -27.58 10.97
C ASN A 33 19.45 -27.43 10.27
N LEU A 34 19.09 -28.44 9.47
CA LEU A 34 17.88 -28.46 8.64
C LEU A 34 16.66 -29.02 9.41
N ALA A 35 16.45 -28.59 10.65
CA ALA A 35 15.33 -29.05 11.48
C ALA A 35 14.53 -27.89 12.11
N ALA A 36 14.35 -26.79 11.39
CA ALA A 36 13.35 -25.80 11.74
C ALA A 36 11.97 -26.26 11.19
N PRO A 37 10.96 -26.49 12.05
CA PRO A 37 9.61 -26.77 11.57
C PRO A 37 9.07 -25.53 10.86
N THR A 38 8.82 -25.63 9.56
CA THR A 38 8.12 -24.62 8.77
C THR A 38 6.65 -24.58 9.21
N THR A 39 6.28 -23.57 9.99
CA THR A 39 4.87 -23.22 10.19
C THR A 39 4.32 -22.70 8.85
N LEU A 40 3.51 -23.53 8.18
CA LEU A 40 2.80 -23.13 6.97
C LEU A 40 1.82 -22.01 7.34
N ALA A 41 1.99 -20.83 6.73
CA ALA A 41 1.04 -19.73 6.86
C ALA A 41 -0.32 -20.19 6.32
N GLN A 42 -1.35 -20.14 7.16
CA GLN A 42 -2.71 -20.46 6.75
C GLN A 42 -3.21 -19.41 5.73
N PRO A 43 -3.88 -19.82 4.65
CA PRO A 43 -4.45 -18.89 3.69
C PRO A 43 -5.52 -18.04 4.38
N ALA A 44 -5.32 -16.73 4.43
CA ALA A 44 -6.34 -15.79 4.88
C ALA A 44 -7.48 -15.77 3.86
N VAL A 45 -8.59 -16.41 4.20
CA VAL A 45 -9.82 -16.32 3.39
C VAL A 45 -10.37 -14.91 3.58
N THR A 46 -10.22 -14.06 2.56
CA THR A 46 -10.83 -12.73 2.54
C THR A 46 -12.23 -12.87 1.96
N THR A 47 -13.26 -12.78 2.80
CA THR A 47 -14.65 -12.78 2.37
C THR A 47 -15.03 -11.41 1.84
N LEU A 48 -15.31 -11.30 0.53
CA LEU A 48 -15.89 -10.09 -0.04
C LEU A 48 -17.35 -9.93 0.40
N PRO A 49 -17.82 -8.70 0.64
CA PRO A 49 -19.23 -8.44 0.90
C PRO A 49 -20.07 -8.84 -0.31
N THR A 50 -21.24 -9.42 -0.05
CA THR A 50 -22.24 -9.76 -1.06
C THR A 50 -23.43 -8.80 -0.97
N GLY A 51 -24.06 -8.52 -2.11
CA GLY A 51 -25.20 -7.61 -2.21
C GLY A 51 -25.32 -7.02 -3.61
N THR A 52 -26.43 -6.31 -3.83
CA THR A 52 -26.65 -5.51 -5.03
C THR A 52 -25.75 -4.27 -5.05
N VAL A 53 -25.56 -3.68 -6.23
CA VAL A 53 -24.80 -2.43 -6.43
C VAL A 53 -25.28 -1.33 -5.48
N THR A 54 -26.60 -1.13 -5.34
CA THR A 54 -27.18 -0.11 -4.45
C THR A 54 -26.87 -0.37 -2.97
N GLU A 55 -26.95 -1.62 -2.52
CA GLU A 55 -26.62 -1.98 -1.14
C GLU A 55 -25.14 -1.77 -0.86
N LEU A 56 -24.27 -2.15 -1.80
CA LEU A 56 -22.82 -1.96 -1.67
C LEU A 56 -22.44 -0.47 -1.68
N PHE A 57 -23.09 0.37 -2.47
CA PHE A 57 -22.91 1.83 -2.39
C PHE A 57 -23.34 2.39 -1.03
N GLY A 58 -24.48 1.92 -0.49
CA GLY A 58 -24.94 2.30 0.85
C GLY A 58 -23.94 1.88 1.94
N GLN A 59 -23.42 0.66 1.87
CA GLN A 59 -22.38 0.17 2.77
C GLN A 59 -21.09 0.97 2.65
N MET A 60 -20.64 1.28 1.42
CA MET A 60 -19.46 2.12 1.18
C MET A 60 -19.60 3.49 1.84
N LYS A 61 -20.76 4.13 1.66
CA LYS A 61 -21.05 5.44 2.24
C LYS A 61 -20.98 5.43 3.76
N SER A 62 -21.63 4.46 4.41
CA SER A 62 -21.56 4.30 5.86
C SER A 62 -20.12 4.04 6.33
N THR A 63 -19.38 3.19 5.62
CA THR A 63 -18.01 2.82 5.98
C THR A 63 -17.03 4.01 5.85
N LEU A 64 -17.18 4.85 4.83
CA LEU A 64 -16.37 6.07 4.69
C LEU A 64 -16.66 7.10 5.80
N SER A 65 -17.93 7.21 6.24
CA SER A 65 -18.30 8.04 7.39
C SER A 65 -17.62 7.54 8.67
N GLU A 66 -17.64 6.23 8.91
CA GLU A 66 -16.95 5.60 10.04
C GLU A 66 -15.43 5.78 9.97
N LEU A 67 -14.86 5.77 8.75
CA LEU A 67 -13.44 6.01 8.54
C LEU A 67 -13.05 7.42 8.96
N SER A 68 -13.83 8.43 8.54
CA SER A 68 -13.62 9.82 8.95
C SER A 68 -13.68 9.97 10.48
N LEU A 69 -14.67 9.35 11.12
CA LEU A 69 -14.80 9.36 12.57
C LEU A 69 -13.61 8.65 13.26
N ALA A 70 -13.14 7.52 12.71
CA ALA A 70 -11.99 6.80 13.25
C ALA A 70 -10.72 7.65 13.24
N ILE A 71 -10.47 8.34 12.13
CA ILE A 71 -9.32 9.23 11.99
C ILE A 71 -9.46 10.44 12.92
N THR A 72 -10.65 11.03 13.00
CA THR A 72 -10.95 12.16 13.90
C THR A 72 -10.70 11.81 15.37
N ASN A 73 -11.04 10.59 15.77
CA ASN A 73 -10.81 10.10 17.13
C ASN A 73 -9.38 9.57 17.36
N GLU A 74 -8.48 9.74 16.39
CA GLU A 74 -7.10 9.22 16.41
C GLU A 74 -6.99 7.69 16.61
N ASP A 75 -8.06 6.95 16.34
CA ASP A 75 -8.11 5.49 16.46
C ASP A 75 -7.50 4.84 15.20
N LYS A 76 -6.18 4.74 15.19
CA LYS A 76 -5.41 4.20 14.06
C LYS A 76 -5.72 2.73 13.78
N SER A 77 -6.07 1.95 14.80
CA SER A 77 -6.40 0.54 14.63
C SER A 77 -7.73 0.40 13.90
N ARG A 78 -8.75 1.12 14.38
CA ARG A 78 -10.06 1.16 13.74
C ARG A 78 -9.98 1.74 12.34
N ALA A 79 -9.24 2.83 12.12
CA ALA A 79 -9.09 3.44 10.81
C ALA A 79 -8.51 2.47 9.76
N LYS A 80 -7.51 1.66 10.14
CA LYS A 80 -6.94 0.62 9.26
C LYS A 80 -7.94 -0.48 8.93
N THR A 81 -8.65 -0.98 9.94
CA THR A 81 -9.68 -2.01 9.75
C THR A 81 -10.83 -1.50 8.88
N THR A 82 -11.29 -0.26 9.12
CA THR A 82 -12.33 0.37 8.33
C THR A 82 -11.90 0.61 6.88
N LEU A 83 -10.64 1.01 6.64
CA LEU A 83 -10.10 1.11 5.27
C LEU A 83 -10.05 -0.26 4.58
N ALA A 84 -9.68 -1.33 5.28
CA ALA A 84 -9.74 -2.67 4.71
C ALA A 84 -11.17 -3.04 4.28
N THR A 85 -12.19 -2.68 5.08
CA THR A 85 -13.60 -2.85 4.70
C THR A 85 -13.97 -2.02 3.46
N VAL A 86 -13.53 -0.76 3.36
CA VAL A 86 -13.72 0.07 2.16
C VAL A 86 -13.16 -0.63 0.91
N LEU A 87 -11.94 -1.16 0.99
CA LEU A 87 -11.30 -1.86 -0.12
C LEU A 87 -12.04 -3.15 -0.49
N ASN A 88 -12.56 -3.90 0.48
CA ASN A 88 -13.33 -5.11 0.22
C ASN A 88 -14.67 -4.79 -0.47
N ILE A 89 -15.36 -3.72 -0.06
CA ILE A 89 -16.58 -3.27 -0.73
C ILE A 89 -16.28 -2.85 -2.17
N TRP A 90 -15.18 -2.12 -2.39
CA TRP A 90 -14.75 -1.76 -3.74
C TRP A 90 -14.47 -2.99 -4.61
N GLY A 91 -13.76 -3.98 -4.07
CA GLY A 91 -13.49 -5.24 -4.75
C GLY A 91 -14.75 -6.02 -5.15
N ALA A 92 -15.85 -5.89 -4.40
CA ALA A 92 -17.14 -6.48 -4.75
C ALA A 92 -17.96 -5.61 -5.72
N LEU A 93 -17.82 -4.28 -5.64
CA LEU A 93 -18.60 -3.31 -6.40
C LEU A 93 -18.06 -3.11 -7.82
N GLN A 94 -16.74 -3.00 -7.98
CA GLN A 94 -16.08 -2.79 -9.28
C GLN A 94 -16.51 -3.80 -10.36
N PRO A 95 -16.47 -5.13 -10.13
CA PRO A 95 -16.88 -6.08 -11.17
C PRO A 95 -18.36 -5.96 -11.54
N GLN A 96 -19.22 -5.55 -10.61
CA GLN A 96 -20.64 -5.35 -10.89
C GLN A 96 -20.91 -4.10 -11.73
N ILE A 97 -20.19 -3.01 -11.46
CA ILE A 97 -20.25 -1.79 -12.29
C ILE A 97 -19.79 -2.11 -13.71
N LEU A 98 -18.66 -2.82 -13.85
CA LEU A 98 -18.14 -3.24 -15.16
C LEU A 98 -19.11 -4.16 -15.90
N ALA A 99 -19.76 -5.10 -15.19
CA ALA A 99 -20.74 -6.01 -15.77
C ALA A 99 -22.05 -5.32 -16.18
N GLY A 100 -22.42 -4.22 -15.51
CA GLY A 100 -23.60 -3.42 -15.84
C GLY A 100 -23.49 -2.75 -17.21
N GLY A 101 -22.27 -2.43 -17.66
CA GLY A 101 -22.04 -1.76 -18.95
C GLY A 101 -22.61 -0.34 -18.99
N GLY A 102 -22.46 0.33 -20.14
CA GLY A 102 -22.91 1.71 -20.35
C GLY A 102 -21.77 2.66 -20.69
N GLU A 103 -22.12 3.83 -21.23
CA GLU A 103 -21.16 4.82 -21.74
C GLU A 103 -20.31 5.46 -20.60
N THR A 104 -20.84 5.49 -19.38
CA THR A 104 -20.21 6.14 -18.21
C THR A 104 -19.48 5.18 -17.27
N VAL A 105 -19.38 3.88 -17.62
CA VAL A 105 -18.76 2.87 -16.74
C VAL A 105 -17.31 3.19 -16.44
N ASP A 106 -16.51 3.50 -17.46
CA ASP A 106 -15.09 3.80 -17.27
C ASP A 106 -14.89 5.03 -16.38
N GLN A 107 -15.69 6.08 -16.60
CA GLN A 107 -15.66 7.29 -15.76
C GLN A 107 -16.08 6.98 -14.32
N THR A 108 -17.12 6.16 -14.13
CA THR A 108 -17.59 5.75 -12.80
C THR A 108 -16.50 4.96 -12.06
N VAL A 109 -15.82 4.04 -12.74
CA VAL A 109 -14.71 3.27 -12.15
C VAL A 109 -13.55 4.18 -11.78
N GLU A 110 -13.20 5.14 -12.64
CA GLU A 110 -12.15 6.11 -12.35
C GLU A 110 -12.49 7.00 -11.14
N ASP A 111 -13.72 7.52 -11.08
CA ASP A 111 -14.16 8.36 -9.96
C ASP A 111 -14.21 7.58 -8.64
N MET A 112 -14.63 6.32 -8.69
CA MET A 112 -14.54 5.41 -7.55
C MET A 112 -13.09 5.15 -7.14
N GLN A 113 -12.16 4.95 -8.07
CA GLN A 113 -10.75 4.78 -7.74
C GLN A 113 -10.18 6.02 -7.03
N ARG A 114 -10.56 7.23 -7.48
CA ARG A 114 -10.17 8.49 -6.81
C ARG A 114 -10.70 8.57 -5.38
N ILE A 115 -11.92 8.08 -5.13
CA ILE A 115 -12.51 7.99 -3.78
C ILE A 115 -11.70 7.04 -2.90
N ILE A 116 -11.29 5.88 -3.44
CA ILE A 116 -10.46 4.90 -2.73
C ILE A 116 -9.08 5.46 -2.40
N ASP A 117 -8.47 6.19 -3.32
CA ASP A 117 -7.16 6.83 -3.11
C ASP A 117 -7.24 7.91 -2.01
N LEU A 118 -8.32 8.69 -1.97
CA LEU A 118 -8.58 9.66 -0.89
C LEU A 118 -8.77 8.96 0.46
N ALA A 119 -9.55 7.87 0.51
CA ALA A 119 -9.73 7.08 1.72
C ALA A 119 -8.39 6.50 2.22
N SER A 120 -7.57 5.98 1.32
CA SER A 120 -6.22 5.47 1.64
C SER A 120 -5.31 6.59 2.17
N SER A 121 -5.27 7.74 1.48
CA SER A 121 -4.51 8.93 1.91
C SER A 121 -4.91 9.39 3.31
N SER A 122 -6.21 9.38 3.61
CA SER A 122 -6.75 9.82 4.90
C SER A 122 -6.15 9.02 6.06
N VAL A 123 -5.99 7.71 5.92
CA VAL A 123 -5.39 6.83 6.93
C VAL A 123 -3.88 7.00 6.98
N GLN A 124 -3.22 6.99 5.81
CA GLN A 124 -1.76 7.10 5.73
C GLN A 124 -1.25 8.39 6.35
N ARG A 125 -2.00 9.49 6.18
CA ARG A 125 -1.61 10.83 6.61
C ARG A 125 -2.33 11.29 7.88
N THR A 126 -3.25 10.48 8.41
CA THR A 126 -4.12 10.85 9.55
C THR A 126 -4.86 12.17 9.28
N ARG A 127 -5.50 12.28 8.12
CA ARG A 127 -6.21 13.48 7.65
C ARG A 127 -7.69 13.20 7.47
N PRO A 128 -8.56 13.57 8.44
CA PRO A 128 -10.00 13.27 8.34
C PRO A 128 -10.67 13.98 7.16
N ALA A 129 -10.19 15.17 6.79
CA ALA A 129 -10.68 15.92 5.63
C ALA A 129 -10.59 15.16 4.29
N ASP A 130 -9.59 14.28 4.13
CA ASP A 130 -9.48 13.45 2.92
C ASP A 130 -10.59 12.38 2.88
N ALA A 131 -10.97 11.81 4.05
CA ALA A 131 -12.09 10.88 4.16
C ALA A 131 -13.44 11.58 3.96
N ASP A 132 -13.62 12.79 4.52
CA ASP A 132 -14.83 13.60 4.28
C ASP A 132 -15.00 13.94 2.80
N LYS A 133 -13.90 14.25 2.12
CA LYS A 133 -13.92 14.51 0.68
C LYS A 133 -14.31 13.26 -0.11
N ALA A 134 -13.77 12.10 0.25
CA ALA A 134 -14.15 10.83 -0.34
C ALA A 134 -15.66 10.56 -0.21
N LEU A 135 -16.24 10.84 0.97
CA LEU A 135 -17.68 10.70 1.22
C LEU A 135 -18.52 11.61 0.31
N ARG A 136 -18.13 12.89 0.18
CA ARG A 136 -18.83 13.84 -0.68
C ARG A 136 -18.75 13.47 -2.16
N PHE A 137 -17.62 12.94 -2.61
CA PHE A 137 -17.46 12.47 -3.99
C PHE A 137 -18.27 11.21 -4.27
N LEU A 138 -18.37 10.30 -3.29
CA LEU A 138 -19.23 9.14 -3.41
C LEU A 138 -20.70 9.53 -3.61
N ASP A 139 -21.17 10.55 -2.90
CA ASP A 139 -22.54 11.06 -3.09
C ASP A 139 -22.78 11.58 -4.51
N LEU A 140 -21.79 12.21 -5.13
CA LEU A 140 -21.89 12.66 -6.53
C LEU A 140 -21.95 11.47 -7.49
N VAL A 141 -21.14 10.44 -7.26
CA VAL A 141 -21.19 9.21 -8.06
C VAL A 141 -22.55 8.54 -7.93
N ILE A 142 -23.09 8.39 -6.73
CA ILE A 142 -24.41 7.77 -6.52
C ILE A 142 -25.53 8.57 -7.21
N GLN A 143 -25.45 9.90 -7.18
CA GLN A 143 -26.41 10.77 -7.86
C GLN A 143 -26.33 10.68 -9.39
N SER A 144 -25.14 10.42 -9.95
CA SER A 144 -24.98 10.31 -11.40
C SER A 144 -25.44 8.97 -11.99
N GLN A 145 -25.79 7.98 -11.14
CA GLN A 145 -26.33 6.68 -11.56
C GLN A 145 -27.88 6.63 -11.57
N GLN A 146 -28.54 7.73 -11.22
CA GLN A 146 -30.01 7.87 -11.22
C GLN A 146 -30.50 8.49 -12.54
#